data_AF-A0A7J6N9A7-F1
#
_entry.id   AF-A0A7J6N9A7-F1
#
_cell.length_a   1.000
_cell.length_b   1.000
_cell.length_c   1.000
_cell.angle_alpha   90.00
_cell.angle_beta   90.00
_cell.angle_gamma   90.00
#
_symmetry.space_group_name_H-M   'P 1'
#
loop_
_entity.id
_entity.type
_entity.pdbx_description
1 polymer ?
#
loop_
_entity_poly.entity_id
_entity_poly.type
_entity_poly.pdbx_seq_one_letter_code
_entity_poly.pdbx_strand_id
1 'polypeptide(L)'
;MVRFWVRVSKTGVFVRFRASNADYWDSGWSRGHLSMAGAHKDDQDAQNDTFLLSGNIVPQDLSMNGSDWLRLEEHGPDSDDAVYVVSGPLWMADSPEDKLTKDIGAKPHTKVLNDGSNGKPRRYEVKYEVIGDNELAVPTHMYKVVYDTKTNSSAAFIMPNKPIRYEKNLKHYQVPIERVEKATGLDLTAMKRGTDLCGPESRCVKKGGRRINSWRMFGAIQSAKERETFVRRVKRAIDRNYLTDDNFLLTKMIREEMVDHHAATTPVELLGPGEYADKLQQAFDGLDARESAKKTVKESA
;
A
#
# COMPACT_ATOMS: atom_id res chain seq x y z
N MET A 1 -6.05 13.70 -22.36
CA MET A 1 -5.07 13.35 -21.31
C MET A 1 -4.22 12.22 -21.88
N VAL A 2 -2.89 12.27 -21.85
CA VAL A 2 -2.07 11.12 -22.30
C VAL A 2 -1.13 10.73 -21.17
N ARG A 3 -1.62 9.83 -20.31
CA ARG A 3 -0.83 9.17 -19.28
C ARG A 3 -0.41 7.82 -19.84
N PHE A 4 0.85 7.68 -20.22
CA PHE A 4 1.37 6.40 -20.70
C PHE A 4 1.71 5.53 -19.50
N TRP A 5 0.75 4.70 -19.10
CA TRP A 5 1.01 3.51 -18.31
C TRP A 5 1.15 2.32 -19.27
N VAL A 6 2.04 1.38 -18.96
CA VAL A 6 2.19 0.15 -19.77
C VAL A 6 0.84 -0.57 -19.82
N ARG A 7 0.27 -0.71 -21.02
CA ARG A 7 -1.00 -1.41 -21.24
C ARG A 7 -0.82 -2.89 -20.93
N VAL A 8 -1.60 -3.40 -19.98
CA VAL A 8 -1.61 -4.82 -19.62
C VAL A 8 -2.65 -5.52 -20.50
N SER A 9 -2.22 -6.45 -21.34
CA SER A 9 -3.13 -7.23 -22.19
C SER A 9 -3.72 -8.42 -21.42
N LYS A 10 -5.04 -8.60 -21.56
CA LYS A 10 -5.82 -9.75 -21.06
C LYS A 10 -5.45 -11.06 -21.75
N THR A 11 -4.86 -10.99 -22.93
CA THR A 11 -4.54 -12.12 -23.80
C THR A 11 -3.01 -12.21 -23.96
N GLY A 12 -2.41 -13.27 -23.39
CA GLY A 12 -0.99 -13.55 -23.60
C GLY A 12 -0.32 -14.41 -22.53
N VAL A 13 -0.78 -14.35 -21.28
CA VAL A 13 -0.19 -15.17 -20.20
C VAL A 13 -0.82 -16.56 -20.21
N PHE A 14 -0.02 -17.62 -20.26
CA PHE A 14 -0.52 -19.00 -20.21
C PHE A 14 -1.17 -19.29 -18.84
N VAL A 15 -2.23 -20.11 -18.79
CA VAL A 15 -3.03 -20.33 -17.55
C VAL A 15 -2.17 -20.72 -16.36
N ARG A 16 -1.15 -21.58 -16.56
CA ARG A 16 -0.20 -22.02 -15.52
C ARG A 16 0.64 -20.91 -14.88
N PHE A 17 0.62 -19.70 -15.44
CA PHE A 17 1.38 -18.54 -14.96
C PHE A 17 0.46 -17.39 -14.52
N ARG A 18 -0.85 -17.63 -14.40
CA ARG A 18 -1.80 -16.58 -14.01
C ARG A 18 -2.10 -16.65 -12.52
N ALA A 19 -2.09 -15.49 -11.89
CA ALA A 19 -2.76 -15.28 -10.63
C ALA A 19 -4.30 -15.35 -10.80
N SER A 20 -4.98 -15.76 -9.73
CA SER A 20 -6.43 -15.79 -9.61
C SER A 20 -6.88 -14.99 -8.38
N ASN A 21 -8.17 -14.65 -8.30
CA ASN A 21 -8.70 -14.00 -7.10
C ASN A 21 -8.63 -14.92 -5.87
N ALA A 22 -8.62 -16.23 -6.05
CA ALA A 22 -8.52 -17.19 -4.95
C ALA A 22 -7.17 -17.09 -4.23
N ASP A 23 -6.09 -16.76 -4.95
CA ASP A 23 -4.76 -16.61 -4.35
C ASP A 23 -4.68 -15.41 -3.38
N TYR A 24 -5.50 -14.38 -3.63
CA TYR A 24 -5.56 -13.19 -2.77
C TYR A 24 -6.58 -13.34 -1.64
N TRP A 25 -7.62 -14.12 -1.87
CA TRP A 25 -8.72 -14.25 -0.92
C TRP A 25 -8.20 -14.78 0.42
N ASP A 26 -8.45 -14.03 1.49
CA ASP A 26 -8.04 -14.36 2.86
C ASP A 26 -6.51 -14.54 3.06
N SER A 27 -5.69 -14.04 2.13
CA SER A 27 -4.23 -14.13 2.23
C SER A 27 -3.61 -13.12 3.20
N GLY A 28 -4.39 -12.18 3.73
CA GLY A 28 -3.90 -11.00 4.44
C GLY A 28 -3.32 -9.90 3.52
N TRP A 29 -3.22 -10.14 2.21
CA TRP A 29 -2.70 -9.17 1.23
C TRP A 29 -3.80 -8.60 0.34
N SER A 30 -3.71 -7.31 0.06
CA SER A 30 -4.60 -6.65 -0.91
C SER A 30 -4.11 -6.82 -2.35
N ARG A 31 -5.02 -6.63 -3.31
CA ARG A 31 -4.71 -6.54 -4.75
C ARG A 31 -4.20 -5.13 -5.08
N GLY A 32 -2.90 -4.93 -4.92
CA GLY A 32 -2.23 -3.66 -5.14
C GLY A 32 -1.99 -3.34 -6.61
N HIS A 33 -2.48 -2.20 -7.09
CA HIS A 33 -2.31 -1.79 -8.48
C HIS A 33 -0.92 -1.17 -8.71
N LEU A 34 -0.24 -1.57 -9.80
CA LEU A 34 0.99 -0.91 -10.27
C LEU A 34 0.68 0.35 -11.08
N SER A 35 -0.33 0.25 -11.95
CA SER A 35 -1.02 1.36 -12.61
C SER A 35 -2.39 1.56 -11.98
N MET A 36 -2.59 2.68 -11.30
CA MET A 36 -3.82 2.96 -10.56
C MET A 36 -5.04 3.10 -11.49
N ALA A 37 -6.17 2.49 -11.16
CA ALA A 37 -7.42 2.64 -11.90
C ALA A 37 -7.89 4.11 -12.00
N GLY A 38 -7.58 4.91 -10.96
CA GLY A 38 -7.95 6.33 -10.90
C GLY A 38 -7.24 7.22 -11.93
N ALA A 39 -6.16 6.72 -12.57
CA ALA A 39 -5.45 7.44 -13.61
C ALA A 39 -6.09 7.33 -15.00
N HIS A 40 -7.04 6.41 -15.18
CA HIS A 40 -7.67 6.03 -16.45
C HIS A 40 -9.19 6.22 -16.42
N LYS A 41 -9.71 7.16 -15.63
CA LYS A 41 -11.17 7.35 -15.47
C LYS A 41 -11.88 7.85 -16.74
N ASP A 42 -11.11 8.32 -17.71
CA ASP A 42 -11.56 8.81 -19.01
C ASP A 42 -11.74 7.69 -20.05
N ASP A 43 -11.25 6.47 -19.77
CA ASP A 43 -11.38 5.31 -20.65
C ASP A 43 -11.70 4.06 -19.82
N GLN A 44 -12.93 3.56 -19.98
CA GLN A 44 -13.40 2.40 -19.23
C GLN A 44 -12.62 1.12 -19.54
N ASP A 45 -12.17 0.93 -20.78
CA ASP A 45 -11.40 -0.25 -21.17
C ASP A 45 -9.99 -0.17 -20.58
N ALA A 46 -9.34 1.00 -20.64
CA ALA A 46 -8.06 1.23 -19.99
C ALA A 46 -8.16 1.04 -18.47
N GLN A 47 -9.23 1.53 -17.85
CA GLN A 47 -9.49 1.29 -16.43
C GLN A 47 -9.69 -0.20 -16.14
N ASN A 48 -10.47 -0.91 -16.95
CA ASN A 48 -10.70 -2.36 -16.78
C ASN A 48 -9.38 -3.16 -16.90
N ASP A 49 -8.49 -2.77 -17.82
CA ASP A 49 -7.18 -3.39 -18.01
C ASP A 49 -6.31 -3.25 -16.74
N THR A 50 -6.52 -2.21 -15.92
CA THR A 50 -5.80 -2.09 -14.63
C THR A 50 -6.16 -3.15 -13.60
N PHE A 51 -7.30 -3.84 -13.74
CA PHE A 51 -7.73 -4.91 -12.83
C PHE A 51 -7.17 -6.29 -13.22
N LEU A 52 -6.35 -6.37 -14.27
CA LEU A 52 -5.75 -7.63 -14.72
C LEU A 52 -4.66 -8.10 -13.75
N LEU A 53 -4.91 -9.25 -13.12
CA LEU A 53 -3.99 -9.87 -12.16
C LEU A 53 -2.63 -10.25 -12.77
N SER A 54 -2.61 -10.54 -14.07
CA SER A 54 -1.43 -11.09 -14.77
C SER A 54 -0.32 -10.09 -15.06
N GLY A 55 -0.52 -8.80 -14.78
CA GLY A 55 0.50 -7.80 -15.08
C GLY A 55 0.38 -6.46 -14.35
N ASN A 56 -0.75 -6.17 -13.70
CA ASN A 56 -0.93 -4.90 -13.00
C ASN A 56 -1.15 -5.03 -11.48
N ILE A 57 -1.27 -6.25 -10.96
CA ILE A 57 -1.62 -6.48 -9.56
C ILE A 57 -0.51 -7.25 -8.85
N VAL A 58 -0.14 -6.80 -7.66
CA VAL A 58 0.80 -7.46 -6.75
C VAL A 58 0.19 -7.61 -5.35
N PRO A 59 0.57 -8.62 -4.56
CA PRO A 59 0.22 -8.66 -3.14
C PRO A 59 0.77 -7.43 -2.43
N GLN A 60 -0.11 -6.58 -1.90
CA GLN A 60 0.29 -5.31 -1.27
C GLN A 60 -0.37 -5.17 0.09
N ASP A 61 0.39 -4.70 1.09
CA ASP A 61 -0.13 -4.44 2.43
C ASP A 61 -1.29 -3.45 2.32
N LEU A 62 -2.43 -3.79 2.90
CA LEU A 62 -3.67 -3.03 2.71
C LEU A 62 -3.54 -1.59 3.20
N SER A 63 -2.85 -1.39 4.33
CA SER A 63 -2.62 -0.04 4.86
C SER A 63 -1.66 0.75 3.98
N MET A 64 -0.59 0.12 3.49
CA MET A 64 0.40 0.72 2.59
C MET A 64 -0.25 1.14 1.27
N ASN A 65 -1.05 0.25 0.67
CA ASN A 65 -1.84 0.47 -0.54
C ASN A 65 -2.79 1.68 -0.37
N GLY A 66 -3.59 1.69 0.70
CA GLY A 66 -4.57 2.75 0.95
C GLY A 66 -4.00 4.07 1.49
N SER A 67 -2.74 4.10 1.93
CA SER A 67 -2.12 5.28 2.55
C SER A 67 -0.96 5.87 1.74
N ASP A 68 0.28 5.51 2.06
CA ASP A 68 1.47 6.16 1.52
C ASP A 68 1.71 5.87 0.02
N TRP A 69 1.31 4.70 -0.48
CA TRP A 69 1.33 4.42 -1.92
C TRP A 69 0.31 5.24 -2.67
N LEU A 70 -0.96 5.22 -2.22
CA LEU A 70 -2.01 6.06 -2.79
C LEU A 70 -1.65 7.55 -2.72
N ARG A 71 -0.97 8.00 -1.65
CA ARG A 71 -0.50 9.38 -1.54
C ARG A 71 0.52 9.73 -2.62
N LEU A 72 1.44 8.81 -2.95
CA LEU A 72 2.38 9.00 -4.04
C LEU A 72 1.66 9.04 -5.40
N GLU A 73 0.64 8.20 -5.58
CA GLU A 73 -0.18 8.14 -6.77
C GLU A 73 -1.02 9.42 -6.98
N GLU A 74 -1.66 9.93 -5.93
CA GLU A 74 -2.42 11.18 -5.96
C GLU A 74 -1.55 12.43 -5.97
N HIS A 75 -0.26 12.30 -5.67
CA HIS A 75 0.71 13.37 -5.81
C HIS A 75 1.21 13.53 -7.25
N GLY A 76 0.88 12.59 -8.15
CA GLY A 76 1.30 12.66 -9.54
C GLY A 76 1.11 14.07 -10.15
N PRO A 77 2.01 14.49 -11.05
CA PRO A 77 2.01 15.83 -11.64
C PRO A 77 0.64 16.27 -12.16
N ASP A 78 0.38 17.58 -12.10
CA ASP A 78 -0.88 18.20 -12.44
C ASP A 78 -1.37 17.79 -13.83
N SER A 79 -2.70 17.75 -13.98
CA SER A 79 -3.44 16.97 -14.99
C SER A 79 -3.20 17.32 -16.47
N ASP A 80 -2.40 18.33 -16.77
CA ASP A 80 -2.18 18.81 -18.14
C ASP A 80 -0.86 18.36 -18.75
N ASP A 81 0.00 17.68 -17.98
CA ASP A 81 1.36 17.35 -18.37
C ASP A 81 1.48 15.89 -18.84
N ALA A 82 2.25 15.65 -19.92
CA ALA A 82 2.57 14.29 -20.35
C ALA A 82 3.60 13.68 -19.38
N VAL A 83 3.17 12.63 -18.69
CA VAL A 83 3.89 12.06 -17.56
C VAL A 83 4.00 10.56 -17.76
N TYR A 84 5.22 10.06 -17.63
CA TYR A 84 5.54 8.64 -17.71
C TYR A 84 5.78 8.13 -16.30
N VAL A 85 5.12 7.03 -15.95
CA VAL A 85 5.27 6.38 -14.66
C VAL A 85 5.58 4.91 -14.85
N VAL A 86 6.66 4.46 -14.23
CA VAL A 86 7.03 3.05 -14.15
C VAL A 86 6.94 2.61 -12.69
N SER A 87 6.04 1.68 -12.39
CA SER A 87 5.91 1.08 -11.06
C SER A 87 6.23 -0.41 -11.12
N GLY A 88 6.72 -0.97 -10.03
CA GLY A 88 6.87 -2.43 -9.94
C GLY A 88 7.23 -2.94 -8.54
N PRO A 89 7.15 -4.27 -8.36
CA PRO A 89 7.59 -4.95 -7.15
C PRO A 89 9.12 -5.05 -7.06
N LEU A 90 9.63 -5.20 -5.84
CA LEU A 90 11.04 -5.50 -5.53
C LEU A 90 11.15 -6.60 -4.47
N TRP A 91 12.13 -7.48 -4.68
CA TRP A 91 12.58 -8.49 -3.71
C TRP A 91 14.02 -8.17 -3.33
N MET A 92 14.18 -7.15 -2.50
CA MET A 92 15.48 -6.60 -2.18
C MET A 92 15.89 -6.89 -0.74
N ALA A 93 17.19 -6.94 -0.55
CA ALA A 93 17.74 -6.96 0.79
C ALA A 93 17.63 -5.57 1.44
N ASP A 94 16.97 -5.49 2.60
CA ASP A 94 17.10 -4.40 3.55
C ASP A 94 18.55 -4.37 4.06
N SER A 95 19.33 -3.38 3.65
CA SER A 95 20.61 -3.16 4.33
C SER A 95 20.31 -2.64 5.73
N PRO A 96 20.97 -3.12 6.80
CA PRO A 96 20.88 -2.49 8.12
C PRO A 96 21.28 -1.02 8.10
N GLU A 97 22.05 -0.61 7.09
CA GLU A 97 22.48 0.76 6.86
C GLU A 97 21.48 1.57 6.01
N ASP A 98 20.49 0.92 5.40
CA ASP A 98 19.49 1.62 4.57
C ASP A 98 18.66 2.54 5.46
N LYS A 99 18.65 3.83 5.09
CA LYS A 99 17.91 4.89 5.77
C LYS A 99 16.44 4.51 5.92
N LEU A 100 15.90 3.83 4.90
CA LEU A 100 14.52 3.39 4.84
C LEU A 100 14.19 2.35 5.93
N THR A 101 15.08 1.38 6.15
CA THR A 101 14.90 0.32 7.15
C THR A 101 15.01 0.88 8.58
N LYS A 102 15.94 1.81 8.83
CA LYS A 102 16.14 2.42 10.17
C LYS A 102 14.97 3.29 10.61
N ASP A 103 14.46 4.13 9.70
CA ASP A 103 13.50 5.19 10.06
C ASP A 103 12.05 4.71 10.15
N ILE A 104 11.73 3.55 9.56
CA ILE A 104 10.37 2.98 9.52
C ILE A 104 10.15 1.97 10.67
N GLY A 105 11.22 1.53 11.33
CA GLY A 105 11.15 0.52 12.39
C GLY A 105 10.61 -0.82 11.91
N ALA A 106 10.62 -1.06 10.59
CA ALA A 106 10.22 -2.31 9.98
C ALA A 106 11.34 -3.33 10.22
N LYS A 107 10.98 -4.54 10.65
CA LYS A 107 11.96 -5.64 10.69
C LYS A 107 12.46 -5.89 9.25
N PRO A 108 13.78 -5.91 9.02
CA PRO A 108 14.30 -6.14 7.68
C PRO A 108 13.86 -7.51 7.15
N HIS A 109 13.54 -7.59 5.85
CA HIS A 109 13.41 -8.84 5.10
C HIS A 109 14.75 -9.55 4.90
N THR A 110 15.82 -8.96 5.41
CA THR A 110 17.18 -9.41 5.24
C THR A 110 17.75 -9.97 6.51
N LYS A 111 18.26 -11.19 6.38
CA LYS A 111 19.20 -11.74 7.32
C LYS A 111 20.61 -11.43 6.81
N VAL A 112 21.35 -10.61 7.56
CA VAL A 112 22.77 -10.40 7.30
C VAL A 112 23.51 -11.66 7.74
N LEU A 113 24.02 -12.43 6.78
CA LEU A 113 24.80 -13.63 7.03
C LEU A 113 26.28 -13.29 7.24
N ASN A 114 26.74 -12.16 6.69
CA ASN A 114 28.05 -11.56 6.93
C ASN A 114 28.02 -10.08 6.50
N ASP A 115 28.45 -9.17 7.37
CA ASP A 115 28.53 -7.73 7.09
C ASP A 115 29.85 -7.29 6.42
N GLY A 116 30.80 -8.24 6.30
CA GLY A 116 32.11 -8.03 5.71
C GLY A 116 33.13 -7.35 6.63
N SER A 117 32.80 -7.15 7.90
CA SER A 117 33.72 -6.61 8.92
C SER A 117 34.98 -7.47 9.10
N ASN A 118 34.90 -8.75 8.78
CA ASN A 118 35.99 -9.72 8.86
C ASN A 118 36.85 -9.82 7.58
N GLY A 119 36.75 -8.84 6.66
CA GLY A 119 37.49 -8.85 5.38
C GLY A 119 36.96 -9.87 4.36
N LYS A 120 35.89 -10.61 4.67
CA LYS A 120 35.22 -11.52 3.73
C LYS A 120 34.09 -10.78 3.00
N PRO A 121 33.63 -11.30 1.84
CA PRO A 121 32.50 -10.72 1.14
C PRO A 121 31.24 -10.64 2.01
N ARG A 122 30.49 -9.55 1.83
CA ARG A 122 29.15 -9.36 2.40
C ARG A 122 28.21 -10.43 1.88
N ARG A 123 27.39 -11.01 2.77
CA ARG A 123 26.39 -12.01 2.44
C ARG A 123 25.06 -11.65 3.07
N TYR A 124 24.01 -11.67 2.26
CA TYR A 124 22.65 -11.34 2.64
C TYR A 124 21.72 -12.42 2.14
N GLU A 125 20.67 -12.71 2.90
CA GLU A 125 19.56 -13.56 2.50
C GLU A 125 18.33 -12.66 2.28
N VAL A 126 17.64 -12.83 1.15
CA VAL A 126 16.37 -12.17 0.87
C VAL A 126 15.26 -13.17 1.17
N LYS A 127 14.32 -12.81 2.05
CA LYS A 127 13.16 -13.63 2.38
C LYS A 127 11.87 -12.91 2.02
N TYR A 128 11.00 -13.60 1.28
CA TYR A 128 9.67 -13.15 0.93
C TYR A 128 8.65 -14.28 1.07
N GLU A 129 7.39 -13.89 1.24
CA GLU A 129 6.24 -14.79 1.31
C GLU A 129 5.72 -15.09 -0.10
N VAL A 130 5.10 -16.25 -0.28
CA VAL A 130 4.27 -16.56 -1.44
C VAL A 130 2.86 -16.89 -0.95
N ILE A 131 1.82 -16.49 -1.70
CA ILE A 131 0.42 -16.69 -1.31
C ILE A 131 -0.36 -17.46 -2.39
N GLY A 132 -1.37 -18.22 -1.95
CA GLY A 132 -2.26 -18.97 -2.83
C GLY A 132 -1.61 -20.20 -3.47
N ASP A 133 -2.44 -20.98 -4.18
CA ASP A 133 -2.03 -22.21 -4.87
C ASP A 133 -1.08 -21.92 -6.04
N ASN A 134 -1.11 -20.69 -6.58
CA ASN A 134 -0.21 -20.26 -7.66
C ASN A 134 1.07 -19.58 -7.15
N GLU A 135 1.35 -19.63 -5.84
CA GLU A 135 2.60 -19.16 -5.21
C GLU A 135 2.98 -17.72 -5.57
N LEU A 136 2.01 -16.79 -5.48
CA LEU A 136 2.22 -15.39 -5.83
C LEU A 136 3.24 -14.77 -4.89
N ALA A 137 4.37 -14.35 -5.43
CA ALA A 137 5.44 -13.71 -4.66
C ALA A 137 4.98 -12.36 -4.09
N VAL A 138 5.05 -12.24 -2.77
CA VAL A 138 4.80 -11.00 -2.05
C VAL A 138 6.06 -10.13 -2.11
N PRO A 139 6.02 -8.93 -2.71
CA PRO A 139 7.18 -8.06 -2.76
C PRO A 139 7.57 -7.54 -1.38
N THR A 140 8.87 -7.41 -1.15
CA THR A 140 9.42 -6.75 0.05
C THR A 140 9.22 -5.23 0.00
N HIS A 141 9.33 -4.67 -1.20
CA HIS A 141 9.26 -3.24 -1.48
C HIS A 141 8.56 -3.02 -2.81
N MET A 142 8.13 -1.80 -3.06
CA MET A 142 7.62 -1.36 -4.35
C MET A 142 8.38 -0.11 -4.77
N TYR A 143 8.59 0.04 -6.07
CA TYR A 143 9.22 1.23 -6.64
C TYR A 143 8.26 1.99 -7.55
N LYS A 144 8.48 3.29 -7.66
CA LYS A 144 7.85 4.13 -8.68
C LYS A 144 8.87 5.13 -9.22
N VAL A 145 8.99 5.22 -10.54
CA VAL A 145 9.78 6.23 -11.24
C VAL A 145 8.83 7.10 -12.04
N VAL A 146 8.93 8.40 -11.87
CA VAL A 146 8.09 9.41 -12.53
C VAL A 146 8.99 10.29 -13.38
N TYR A 147 8.59 10.50 -14.63
CA TYR A 147 9.20 11.45 -15.55
C TYR A 147 8.13 12.39 -16.10
N ASP A 148 8.30 13.69 -15.83
CA ASP A 148 7.48 14.77 -16.35
C ASP A 148 8.18 15.38 -17.57
N THR A 149 7.59 15.23 -18.75
CA THR A 149 8.22 15.71 -19.99
C THR A 149 8.21 17.22 -20.12
N LYS A 150 7.25 17.91 -19.49
CA LYS A 150 7.11 19.35 -19.63
C LYS A 150 8.20 20.08 -18.86
N THR A 151 8.43 19.65 -17.62
CA THR A 151 9.52 20.21 -16.81
C THR A 151 10.85 19.52 -17.07
N ASN A 152 10.85 18.43 -17.85
CA ASN A 152 12.00 17.55 -18.06
C ASN A 152 12.62 17.19 -16.71
N SER A 153 11.80 16.67 -15.80
CA SER A 153 12.24 16.33 -14.45
C SER A 153 11.79 14.93 -14.05
N SER A 154 12.56 14.29 -13.18
CA SER A 154 12.30 12.91 -12.75
C SER A 154 12.52 12.70 -11.27
N ALA A 155 11.83 11.72 -10.70
CA ALA A 155 12.11 11.20 -9.37
C ALA A 155 11.80 9.70 -9.29
N ALA A 156 12.59 9.00 -8.49
CA ALA A 156 12.37 7.59 -8.16
C ALA A 156 12.11 7.44 -6.66
N PHE A 157 11.23 6.51 -6.32
CA PHE A 157 10.84 6.20 -4.95
C PHE A 157 10.91 4.69 -4.72
N ILE A 158 11.34 4.28 -3.53
CA ILE A 158 11.23 2.91 -3.03
C ILE A 158 10.51 2.96 -1.68
N MET A 159 9.44 2.18 -1.54
CA MET A 159 8.63 2.08 -0.32
C MET A 159 8.55 0.62 0.15
N PRO A 160 8.64 0.33 1.47
CA PRO A 160 8.45 -1.03 1.96
C PRO A 160 6.99 -1.45 1.81
N ASN A 161 6.76 -2.71 1.48
CA ASN A 161 5.42 -3.29 1.39
C ASN A 161 4.89 -3.69 2.78
N LYS A 162 4.78 -2.69 3.68
CA LYS A 162 4.43 -2.86 5.10
C LYS A 162 3.68 -1.65 5.64
N PRO A 163 2.99 -1.77 6.79
CA PRO A 163 2.36 -0.64 7.44
C PRO A 163 3.36 0.46 7.83
N ILE A 164 3.14 1.69 7.35
CA ILE A 164 3.91 2.87 7.70
C ILE A 164 3.21 3.60 8.85
N ARG A 165 3.73 3.47 10.08
CA ARG A 165 3.05 3.99 11.29
C ARG A 165 2.99 5.51 11.38
N TYR A 166 4.04 6.18 10.92
CA TYR A 166 4.16 7.63 11.02
C TYR A 166 4.34 8.21 9.63
N GLU A 167 3.53 9.20 9.31
CA GLU A 167 3.62 9.90 8.05
C GLU A 167 5.00 10.56 7.90
N LYS A 168 5.62 10.35 6.74
CA LYS A 168 6.87 11.00 6.32
C LYS A 168 6.62 11.79 5.04
N ASN A 169 7.44 12.80 4.74
CA ASN A 169 7.39 13.44 3.42
C ASN A 169 7.71 12.42 2.31
N LEU A 170 7.14 12.55 1.11
CA LEU A 170 7.44 11.62 0.01
C LEU A 170 8.92 11.59 -0.34
N LYS A 171 9.61 12.73 -0.18
CA LYS A 171 11.08 12.86 -0.31
C LYS A 171 11.86 11.91 0.60
N HIS A 172 11.26 11.42 1.68
CA HIS A 172 11.88 10.41 2.56
C HIS A 172 12.12 9.08 1.82
N TYR A 173 11.23 8.72 0.90
CA TYR A 173 11.27 7.49 0.11
C TYR A 173 12.03 7.66 -1.22
N GLN A 174 12.50 8.88 -1.50
CA GLN A 174 13.18 9.19 -2.75
C GLN A 174 14.55 8.54 -2.80
N VAL A 175 14.87 7.94 -3.94
CA VAL A 175 16.17 7.33 -4.24
C VAL A 175 16.67 7.79 -5.61
N PRO A 176 17.97 7.68 -5.91
CA PRO A 176 18.46 7.83 -7.28
C PRO A 176 17.84 6.79 -8.21
N ILE A 177 17.62 7.11 -9.49
CA ILE A 177 17.07 6.16 -10.48
C ILE A 177 18.00 4.93 -10.62
N GLU A 178 19.31 5.13 -10.50
CA GLU A 178 20.32 4.07 -10.52
C GLU A 178 20.09 3.02 -9.42
N ARG A 179 19.51 3.42 -8.29
CA ARG A 179 19.16 2.49 -7.22
C ARG A 179 18.04 1.56 -7.65
N VAL A 180 17.06 2.07 -8.40
CA VAL A 180 15.97 1.28 -8.97
C VAL A 180 16.48 0.37 -10.08
N GLU A 181 17.31 0.87 -11.00
CA GLU A 181 17.93 0.05 -12.05
C GLU A 181 18.75 -1.10 -11.45
N LYS A 182 19.60 -0.81 -10.46
CA LYS A 182 20.40 -1.83 -9.76
C LYS A 182 19.53 -2.88 -9.06
N ALA A 183 18.35 -2.49 -8.55
CA ALA A 183 17.44 -3.40 -7.85
C ALA A 183 16.54 -4.21 -8.79
N THR A 184 16.24 -3.68 -9.98
CA THR A 184 15.29 -4.28 -10.93
C THR A 184 15.94 -4.97 -12.13
N GLY A 185 17.15 -4.55 -12.50
CA GLY A 185 17.79 -4.92 -13.75
C GLY A 185 17.21 -4.22 -14.99
N LEU A 186 16.31 -3.24 -14.82
CA LEU A 186 15.73 -2.47 -15.92
C LEU A 186 16.68 -1.35 -16.38
N ASP A 187 16.66 -1.04 -17.67
CA ASP A 187 17.26 0.18 -18.23
C ASP A 187 16.25 1.32 -18.13
N LEU A 188 16.53 2.29 -17.26
CA LEU A 188 15.72 3.48 -17.05
C LEU A 188 16.44 4.75 -17.52
N THR A 189 17.47 4.61 -18.36
CA THR A 189 18.30 5.73 -18.84
C THR A 189 17.47 6.83 -19.51
N ALA A 190 16.40 6.46 -20.23
CA ALA A 190 15.49 7.42 -20.85
C ALA A 190 14.79 8.34 -19.84
N MET A 191 14.61 7.89 -18.59
CA MET A 191 13.94 8.65 -17.53
C MET A 191 14.91 9.49 -16.68
N LYS A 192 16.24 9.32 -16.82
CA LYS A 192 17.27 10.05 -16.05
C LYS A 192 17.49 11.50 -16.52
N ARG A 193 16.57 12.07 -17.28
CA ARG A 193 16.79 13.34 -17.98
C ARG A 193 16.36 14.52 -17.11
N GLY A 194 17.19 15.56 -17.16
CA GLY A 194 16.92 16.89 -16.60
C GLY A 194 17.01 16.98 -15.08
N THR A 195 16.04 17.60 -14.42
CA THR A 195 16.13 17.99 -13.00
C THR A 195 15.42 17.02 -12.05
N ASP A 196 15.69 17.15 -10.75
CA ASP A 196 14.94 16.42 -9.72
C ASP A 196 13.50 16.96 -9.62
N LEU A 197 12.52 16.09 -9.87
CA LEU A 197 11.09 16.39 -9.72
C LEU A 197 10.77 16.86 -8.28
N CYS A 198 11.45 16.32 -7.27
CA CYS A 198 11.33 16.69 -5.86
C CYS A 198 12.33 17.78 -5.43
N GLY A 199 13.01 18.41 -6.39
CA GLY A 199 13.95 19.50 -6.15
C GLY A 199 13.29 20.69 -5.45
N PRO A 200 12.19 21.24 -5.99
CA PRO A 200 11.40 22.25 -5.30
C PRO A 200 10.81 21.70 -4.00
N GLU A 201 11.05 22.39 -2.88
CA GLU A 201 10.64 21.91 -1.55
C GLU A 201 9.13 21.67 -1.44
N SER A 202 8.31 22.33 -2.25
CA SER A 202 6.85 22.24 -2.21
C SER A 202 6.25 21.04 -2.94
N ARG A 203 6.98 20.37 -3.86
CA ARG A 203 6.42 19.27 -4.66
C ARG A 203 6.20 18.04 -3.76
N CYS A 204 7.27 17.39 -3.31
CA CYS A 204 7.17 16.07 -2.64
C CYS A 204 6.93 16.11 -1.11
N VAL A 205 6.20 17.12 -0.62
CA VAL A 205 5.88 17.32 0.81
C VAL A 205 4.40 17.22 1.15
N LYS A 206 3.53 16.96 0.15
CA LYS A 206 2.08 16.88 0.37
C LYS A 206 1.74 15.80 1.41
N LYS A 207 1.05 16.24 2.46
CA LYS A 207 0.54 15.35 3.51
C LYS A 207 -0.74 14.64 3.08
N GLY A 208 -0.96 13.46 3.65
CA GLY A 208 -2.18 12.70 3.48
C GLY A 208 -3.38 13.40 4.12
N GLY A 209 -4.50 13.43 3.40
CA GLY A 209 -5.79 13.85 3.96
C GLY A 209 -6.36 12.82 4.94
N ARG A 210 -7.56 13.11 5.46
CA ARG A 210 -8.28 12.24 6.42
C ARG A 210 -8.36 10.78 5.96
N ARG A 211 -8.70 10.55 4.68
CA ARG A 211 -8.83 9.21 4.07
C ARG A 211 -7.52 8.42 4.11
N ILE A 212 -6.39 9.01 3.71
CA ILE A 212 -5.07 8.37 3.76
C ILE A 212 -4.69 8.06 5.21
N ASN A 213 -4.98 8.97 6.13
CA ASN A 213 -4.68 8.78 7.54
C ASN A 213 -5.54 7.72 8.22
N SER A 214 -6.76 7.47 7.73
CA SER A 214 -7.63 6.42 8.24
C SER A 214 -7.14 5.02 7.83
N TRP A 215 -6.59 4.87 6.61
CA TRP A 215 -5.87 3.65 6.20
C TRP A 215 -4.61 3.40 6.99
N ARG A 216 -3.88 4.46 7.38
CA ARG A 216 -2.76 4.31 8.30
C ARG A 216 -3.19 3.79 9.67
N MET A 217 -4.37 4.24 10.14
CA MET A 217 -4.95 3.72 11.38
C MET A 217 -5.35 2.25 11.26
N PHE A 218 -5.81 1.81 10.09
CA PHE A 218 -6.10 0.40 9.82
C PHE A 218 -4.90 -0.50 10.15
N GLY A 219 -3.75 -0.29 9.50
CA GLY A 219 -2.55 -1.11 9.74
C GLY A 219 -1.99 -0.93 11.15
N ALA A 220 -2.17 0.25 11.75
CA ALA A 220 -1.84 0.46 13.14
C ALA A 220 -2.69 -0.42 14.05
N ILE A 221 -4.02 -0.45 13.91
CA ILE A 221 -4.90 -1.27 14.75
C ILE A 221 -4.63 -2.76 14.52
N GLN A 222 -4.62 -3.21 13.26
CA GLN A 222 -4.41 -4.62 12.91
C GLN A 222 -3.09 -5.19 13.45
N SER A 223 -2.03 -4.37 13.54
CA SER A 223 -0.74 -4.81 14.10
C SER A 223 -0.70 -4.88 15.64
N ALA A 224 -1.82 -4.65 16.34
CA ALA A 224 -1.88 -4.63 17.80
C ALA A 224 -2.04 -6.05 18.37
N LYS A 225 -0.95 -6.63 18.88
CA LYS A 225 -1.00 -7.96 19.52
C LYS A 225 -1.62 -7.93 20.91
N GLU A 226 -1.31 -6.88 21.67
CA GLU A 226 -1.78 -6.72 23.05
C GLU A 226 -3.12 -5.98 23.08
N ARG A 227 -4.07 -6.50 23.86
CA ARG A 227 -5.42 -5.92 24.02
C ARG A 227 -5.39 -4.44 24.39
N GLU A 228 -4.52 -4.04 25.31
CA GLU A 228 -4.36 -2.64 25.72
C GLU A 228 -3.93 -1.73 24.56
N THR A 229 -3.02 -2.21 23.72
CA THR A 229 -2.58 -1.46 22.54
C THR A 229 -3.68 -1.38 21.49
N PHE A 230 -4.44 -2.45 21.29
CA PHE A 230 -5.59 -2.47 20.40
C PHE A 230 -6.65 -1.45 20.86
N VAL A 231 -7.09 -1.55 22.12
CA VAL A 231 -8.05 -0.61 22.75
C VAL A 231 -7.61 0.83 22.59
N ARG A 232 -6.34 1.15 22.90
CA ARG A 232 -5.80 2.51 22.74
C ARG A 232 -5.87 3.01 21.30
N ARG A 233 -5.59 2.15 20.31
CA ARG A 233 -5.61 2.52 18.89
C ARG A 233 -7.05 2.66 18.37
N VAL A 234 -7.98 1.83 18.83
CA VAL A 234 -9.42 1.96 18.55
C VAL A 234 -9.96 3.29 19.10
N LYS A 235 -9.69 3.62 20.37
CA LYS A 235 -10.06 4.92 20.96
C LYS A 235 -9.52 6.10 20.14
N ARG A 236 -8.26 6.02 19.72
CA ARG A 236 -7.65 7.03 18.85
C ARG A 236 -8.32 7.15 17.48
N ALA A 237 -8.81 6.06 16.90
CA ALA A 237 -9.58 6.09 15.66
C ALA A 237 -10.94 6.79 15.85
N ILE A 238 -11.60 6.55 16.98
CA ILE A 238 -12.84 7.21 17.38
C ILE A 238 -12.62 8.71 17.57
N ASP A 239 -11.61 9.10 18.35
CA ASP A 239 -11.27 10.52 18.63
C ASP A 239 -10.99 11.30 17.34
N ARG A 240 -10.33 10.65 16.37
CA ARG A 240 -10.00 11.25 15.07
C ARG A 240 -11.13 11.16 14.05
N ASN A 241 -12.28 10.61 14.46
CA ASN A 241 -13.44 10.41 13.62
C ASN A 241 -13.07 9.63 12.35
N TYR A 242 -12.41 8.48 12.49
CA TYR A 242 -12.04 7.63 11.35
C TYR A 242 -13.04 6.49 11.08
N LEU A 243 -13.98 6.25 12.01
CA LEU A 243 -15.04 5.25 11.90
C LEU A 243 -16.31 5.84 11.28
N THR A 244 -16.16 6.45 10.10
CA THR A 244 -17.28 7.01 9.33
C THR A 244 -17.75 6.04 8.25
N ASP A 245 -18.94 6.26 7.71
CA ASP A 245 -19.54 5.41 6.65
C ASP A 245 -18.63 5.22 5.42
N ASP A 246 -17.84 6.23 5.07
CA ASP A 246 -16.87 6.19 3.96
C ASP A 246 -15.69 5.25 4.20
N ASN A 247 -15.52 4.74 5.43
CA ASN A 247 -14.39 3.91 5.83
C ASN A 247 -14.83 2.62 6.56
N PHE A 248 -15.88 1.99 6.03
CA PHE A 248 -16.47 0.77 6.58
C PHE A 248 -15.48 -0.39 6.77
N LEU A 249 -14.39 -0.45 5.98
CA LEU A 249 -13.37 -1.50 6.12
C LEU A 249 -12.60 -1.41 7.44
N LEU A 250 -12.32 -0.19 7.92
CA LEU A 250 -11.70 0.00 9.24
C LEU A 250 -12.61 -0.52 10.35
N THR A 251 -13.90 -0.17 10.28
CA THR A 251 -14.91 -0.62 11.24
C THR A 251 -15.07 -2.15 11.22
N LYS A 252 -15.13 -2.75 10.02
CA LYS A 252 -15.22 -4.20 9.84
C LYS A 252 -14.03 -4.92 10.45
N MET A 253 -12.80 -4.49 10.13
CA MET A 253 -11.59 -5.09 10.70
C MET A 253 -11.53 -4.94 12.22
N ILE A 254 -11.95 -3.80 12.79
CA ILE A 254 -12.01 -3.66 14.26
C ILE A 254 -12.95 -4.70 14.87
N ARG A 255 -14.11 -4.97 14.24
CA ARG A 255 -15.06 -5.98 14.72
C ARG A 255 -14.44 -7.38 14.68
N GLU A 256 -13.76 -7.73 13.59
CA GLU A 256 -13.11 -9.04 13.40
C GLU A 256 -11.98 -9.25 14.41
N GLU A 257 -11.02 -8.34 14.49
CA GLU A 257 -9.88 -8.41 15.43
C GLU A 257 -10.32 -8.44 16.90
N MET A 258 -11.40 -7.72 17.23
CA MET A 258 -11.98 -7.72 18.57
C MET A 258 -12.44 -9.12 19.00
N VAL A 259 -13.07 -9.86 18.08
CA VAL A 259 -13.58 -11.22 18.31
C VAL A 259 -12.43 -12.22 18.29
N ASP A 260 -11.61 -12.20 17.24
CA ASP A 260 -10.63 -13.26 16.95
C ASP A 260 -9.43 -13.23 17.89
N HIS A 261 -8.94 -12.04 18.25
CA HIS A 261 -7.67 -11.88 18.96
C HIS A 261 -7.80 -11.25 20.35
N HIS A 262 -8.91 -10.59 20.63
CA HIS A 262 -9.09 -9.88 21.90
C HIS A 262 -10.25 -10.41 22.74
N ALA A 263 -10.95 -11.45 22.29
CA ALA A 263 -12.01 -12.13 23.04
C ALA A 263 -13.05 -11.17 23.61
N ALA A 264 -13.51 -10.22 22.79
CA ALA A 264 -14.62 -9.35 23.09
C ALA A 264 -15.67 -9.47 21.98
N THR A 265 -16.93 -9.54 22.36
CA THR A 265 -18.08 -9.68 21.44
C THR A 265 -18.89 -8.39 21.35
N THR A 266 -18.71 -7.48 22.32
CA THR A 266 -19.38 -6.19 22.34
C THR A 266 -18.39 -5.03 22.56
N PRO A 267 -18.71 -3.80 22.08
CA PRO A 267 -17.92 -2.61 22.37
C PRO A 267 -17.73 -2.33 23.87
N VAL A 268 -18.73 -2.65 24.70
CA VAL A 268 -18.67 -2.46 26.15
C VAL A 268 -17.69 -3.44 26.80
N GLU A 269 -17.68 -4.70 26.37
CA GLU A 269 -16.67 -5.68 26.82
C GLU A 269 -15.25 -5.22 26.47
N LEU A 270 -15.06 -4.63 25.29
CA LEU A 270 -13.75 -4.18 24.83
C LEU A 270 -13.28 -2.89 25.54
N LEU A 271 -14.13 -1.87 25.58
CA LEU A 271 -13.74 -0.49 25.91
C LEU A 271 -14.19 -0.03 27.30
N GLY A 272 -15.03 -0.83 27.98
CA GLY A 272 -15.79 -0.42 29.15
C GLY A 272 -17.02 0.43 28.78
N PRO A 273 -17.96 0.62 29.71
CA PRO A 273 -19.12 1.47 29.46
C PRO A 273 -18.71 2.94 29.25
N GLY A 274 -19.46 3.65 28.40
CA GLY A 274 -19.31 5.08 28.15
C GLY A 274 -19.15 5.44 26.68
N GLU A 275 -18.85 6.71 26.42
CA GLU A 275 -18.92 7.33 25.09
C GLU A 275 -18.14 6.58 23.99
N TYR A 276 -16.99 6.00 24.32
CA TYR A 276 -16.21 5.22 23.36
C TYR A 276 -16.91 3.94 22.90
N ALA A 277 -17.56 3.21 23.82
CA ALA A 277 -18.31 2.02 23.47
C ALA A 277 -19.55 2.38 22.65
N ASP A 278 -20.25 3.47 23.01
CA ASP A 278 -21.43 3.95 22.29
C ASP A 278 -21.09 4.34 20.85
N LYS A 279 -19.99 5.08 20.64
CA LYS A 279 -19.54 5.46 19.29
C LYS A 279 -19.10 4.26 18.45
N LEU A 280 -18.44 3.27 19.06
CA LEU A 280 -18.06 2.06 18.34
C LEU A 280 -19.30 1.22 17.99
N GLN A 281 -20.28 1.13 18.89
CA GLN A 281 -21.56 0.47 18.63
C GLN A 281 -22.30 1.15 17.46
N GLN A 282 -22.38 2.49 17.46
CA GLN A 282 -23.00 3.22 16.36
C GLN A 282 -22.32 2.93 15.01
N ALA A 283 -20.99 2.84 14.98
CA ALA A 283 -20.26 2.47 13.77
C ALA A 283 -20.57 1.03 13.32
N PHE A 284 -20.75 0.10 14.26
CA PHE A 284 -21.17 -1.27 13.98
C PHE A 284 -22.59 -1.33 13.41
N ASP A 285 -23.53 -0.61 14.01
CA ASP A 285 -24.91 -0.55 13.52
C ASP A 285 -24.97 0.02 12.08
N GLY A 286 -24.16 1.03 11.79
CA GLY A 286 -24.02 1.59 10.44
C GLY A 286 -23.44 0.60 9.42
N LEU A 287 -22.48 -0.23 9.84
CA LEU A 287 -21.94 -1.31 9.01
C LEU A 287 -23.02 -2.35 8.68
N ASP A 288 -23.82 -2.77 9.67
CA ASP A 288 -24.87 -3.78 9.49
C ASP A 288 -25.99 -3.29 8.58
N ALA A 289 -26.37 -2.02 8.71
CA ALA A 289 -27.34 -1.38 7.81
C ALA A 289 -26.85 -1.39 6.35
N ARG A 290 -25.55 -1.11 6.12
CA ARG A 290 -24.93 -1.12 4.79
C ARG A 290 -24.90 -2.53 4.18
N GLU A 291 -24.55 -3.54 4.97
CA GLU A 291 -24.51 -4.93 4.50
C GLU A 291 -25.91 -5.45 4.16
N SER A 292 -26.90 -5.10 4.97
CA SER A 292 -28.31 -5.41 4.73
C SER A 292 -28.81 -4.76 3.42
N ALA A 293 -28.52 -3.47 3.20
CA ALA A 293 -28.91 -2.77 1.98
C ALA A 293 -28.31 -3.41 0.71
N LYS A 294 -27.04 -3.85 0.75
CA LYS A 294 -26.41 -4.56 -0.38
C LYS A 294 -27.09 -5.89 -0.70
N LYS A 295 -27.54 -6.62 0.33
CA LYS A 295 -28.25 -7.88 0.15
C LYS A 295 -29.58 -7.67 -0.55
N THR A 296 -30.36 -6.66 -0.13
CA THR A 296 -31.63 -6.30 -0.77
C THR A 296 -31.45 -5.90 -2.24
N VAL A 297 -30.43 -5.09 -2.57
CA VAL A 297 -30.14 -4.71 -3.97
C VAL A 297 -29.80 -5.94 -4.82
N LYS A 298 -29.02 -6.88 -4.28
CA LYS A 298 -28.62 -8.11 -4.98
C LYS A 298 -29.78 -9.11 -5.14
N GLU A 299 -30.78 -9.07 -4.26
CA GLU A 299 -32.01 -9.88 -4.37
C GLU A 299 -33.03 -9.25 -5.33
N SER A 300 -32.92 -7.95 -5.62
CA SER A 300 -33.79 -7.21 -6.55
C SER A 300 -33.25 -7.07 -7.98
N ALA A 301 -32.04 -7.55 -8.26
CA ALA A 301 -31.33 -7.46 -9.55
C ALA A 301 -31.05 -8.86 -10.10
#